data_AF-A0A1B9NLM5-F1
#
_entry.id   AF-A0A1B9NLM5-F1
#
_cell.length_a   1.000
_cell.length_b   1.000
_cell.length_c   1.000
_cell.angle_alpha   90.00
_cell.angle_beta   90.00
_cell.angle_gamma   90.00
#
_symmetry.space_group_name_H-M   'P 1'
#
loop_
_entity.id
_entity.type
_entity.pdbx_description
1 polymer ?
#
loop_
_entity_poly.entity_id
_entity_poly.type
_entity_poly.pdbx_seq_one_letter_code
_entity_poly.pdbx_strand_id
1 'polypeptide(L)'
;MEKFLELLNKKGVKYCINDNKIIVNNNLNLTKKGICVLPDNLLINGDLILAHTKIEALPKNFSVSGDLDLTDSSIQLLPDNLSVGGSLYLSFTHIKELPNNLSIGGDLYLGNTDIQSLPENLSIGGDLDLVFSELKELPDNLSIGGNLNLENTEIEILPRNLSVGGDLYLINSQINKLSENLFVGGDLDLAYTNIQSLPEGLTVGGDLDLRNTNIKQLPEKFSVGGFLNLRNTRIQTLPEHLSVGGYLSLANTQIQALPKNLFVGEHLNIQSTKITSLPENLSVTRGIYLDIDQIQNIAYRKTGEDNSQIIFACWVNSAFAIQAMDFFGTLADFEKMVDENYSEENAIKYKKMANECIKELTIKLKKTSLIVN
;
A
#
# COMPACT_ATOMS: atom_id res chain seq x y z
N MET A 1 -31.36 -28.92 -19.61
CA MET A 1 -32.10 -27.71 -20.00
C MET A 1 -33.30 -27.44 -19.10
N GLU A 2 -34.30 -28.32 -19.05
CA GLU A 2 -35.56 -28.11 -18.28
C GLU A 2 -35.35 -27.69 -16.82
N LYS A 3 -34.55 -28.45 -16.06
CA LYS A 3 -34.24 -28.13 -14.65
C LYS A 3 -33.64 -26.72 -14.46
N PHE A 4 -32.86 -26.25 -15.43
CA PHE A 4 -32.27 -24.91 -15.38
C PHE A 4 -33.33 -23.83 -15.63
N LEU A 5 -34.23 -24.06 -16.60
CA LEU A 5 -35.35 -23.14 -16.86
C LEU A 5 -36.32 -23.05 -15.67
N GLU A 6 -36.61 -24.17 -15.01
CA GLU A 6 -37.38 -24.19 -13.76
C GLU A 6 -36.73 -23.34 -12.67
N LEU A 7 -35.40 -23.41 -12.53
CA LEU A 7 -34.64 -22.58 -11.60
C LEU A 7 -34.77 -21.09 -11.93
N LEU A 8 -34.63 -20.72 -13.21
CA LEU A 8 -34.79 -19.33 -13.65
C LEU A 8 -36.20 -18.82 -13.34
N ASN A 9 -37.24 -19.60 -13.66
CA ASN A 9 -38.63 -19.29 -13.37
C ASN A 9 -38.86 -19.10 -11.86
N LYS A 10 -38.35 -20.01 -11.02
CA LYS A 10 -38.46 -19.93 -9.56
C LYS A 10 -37.81 -18.67 -8.99
N LYS A 11 -36.75 -18.17 -9.63
CA LYS A 11 -36.06 -16.94 -9.24
C LYS A 11 -36.68 -15.67 -9.83
N GLY A 12 -37.70 -15.80 -10.69
CA GLY A 12 -38.24 -14.66 -11.43
C GLY A 12 -37.25 -14.04 -12.42
N VAL A 13 -36.23 -14.80 -12.85
CA VAL A 13 -35.26 -14.32 -13.84
C VAL A 13 -35.94 -14.28 -15.19
N LYS A 14 -35.90 -13.11 -15.85
CA LYS A 14 -36.38 -12.95 -17.21
C LYS A 14 -35.34 -13.49 -18.20
N TYR A 15 -35.76 -14.39 -19.07
CA TYR A 15 -34.96 -14.93 -20.16
C TYR A 15 -35.81 -15.07 -21.42
N CYS A 16 -35.16 -15.18 -22.56
CA CYS A 16 -35.78 -15.62 -23.81
C CYS A 16 -35.03 -16.82 -24.37
N ILE A 17 -35.70 -17.58 -25.23
CA ILE A 17 -35.09 -18.68 -25.98
C ILE A 17 -35.14 -18.30 -27.46
N ASN A 18 -33.98 -18.19 -28.10
CA ASN A 18 -33.88 -17.91 -29.54
C ASN A 18 -32.83 -18.82 -30.17
N ASP A 19 -33.12 -19.45 -31.31
CA ASP A 19 -32.23 -20.39 -31.99
C ASP A 19 -31.57 -21.42 -31.05
N ASN A 20 -32.38 -22.00 -30.15
CA ASN A 20 -31.92 -22.91 -29.11
C ASN A 20 -30.81 -22.31 -28.21
N LYS A 21 -30.80 -21.01 -27.97
CA LYS A 21 -29.97 -20.32 -26.94
C LYS A 21 -30.85 -19.80 -25.82
N ILE A 22 -30.42 -19.99 -24.58
CA ILE A 22 -31.06 -19.38 -23.40
C ILE A 22 -30.37 -18.05 -23.16
N ILE A 23 -31.09 -16.95 -23.35
CA ILE A 23 -30.53 -15.60 -23.25
C ILE A 23 -31.08 -14.94 -21.98
N VAL A 24 -30.19 -14.59 -21.06
CA VAL A 24 -30.50 -13.78 -19.89
C VAL A 24 -29.93 -12.38 -20.11
N ASN A 25 -30.83 -11.40 -20.28
CA ASN A 25 -30.44 -10.04 -20.67
C ASN A 25 -29.86 -9.20 -19.52
N ASN A 26 -30.01 -9.65 -18.28
CA ASN A 26 -29.55 -8.95 -17.08
C ASN A 26 -28.67 -9.88 -16.24
N ASN A 27 -28.31 -9.42 -15.04
CA ASN A 27 -27.50 -10.19 -14.11
C ASN A 27 -28.20 -11.47 -13.66
N LEU A 28 -27.43 -12.54 -13.53
CA LEU A 28 -27.86 -13.84 -13.07
C LEU A 28 -27.07 -14.25 -11.83
N ASN A 29 -27.70 -14.16 -10.66
CA ASN A 29 -27.10 -14.64 -9.41
C ASN A 29 -27.58 -16.06 -9.07
N LEU A 30 -26.63 -16.99 -9.02
CA LEU A 30 -26.80 -18.40 -8.71
C LEU A 30 -25.98 -18.84 -7.48
N THR A 31 -25.52 -17.89 -6.67
CA THR A 31 -24.70 -18.10 -5.47
C THR A 31 -25.29 -19.17 -4.54
N LYS A 32 -24.42 -20.03 -3.97
CA LYS A 32 -24.80 -21.08 -2.98
C LYS A 32 -25.87 -22.07 -3.46
N LYS A 33 -26.07 -22.20 -4.77
CA LYS A 33 -26.96 -23.22 -5.33
C LYS A 33 -26.17 -24.50 -5.61
N GLY A 34 -26.85 -25.65 -5.51
CA GLY A 34 -26.30 -26.95 -5.92
C GLY A 34 -26.15 -27.09 -7.44
N ILE A 35 -25.84 -26.00 -8.14
CA ILE A 35 -25.56 -26.02 -9.56
C ILE A 35 -24.18 -26.62 -9.74
N CYS A 36 -24.14 -27.68 -10.54
CA CYS A 36 -22.92 -28.38 -10.90
C CYS A 36 -22.63 -28.29 -12.41
N VAL A 37 -23.60 -27.81 -13.21
CA VAL A 37 -23.47 -27.69 -14.67
C VAL A 37 -24.36 -26.55 -15.17
N LEU A 38 -23.86 -25.81 -16.16
CA LEU A 38 -24.65 -24.85 -16.94
C LEU A 38 -25.05 -25.46 -18.29
N PRO A 39 -26.17 -25.05 -18.89
CA PRO A 39 -26.51 -25.52 -20.22
C PRO A 39 -25.56 -24.92 -21.28
N ASP A 40 -25.18 -25.72 -22.28
CA ASP A 40 -24.16 -25.35 -23.29
C ASP A 40 -24.51 -24.12 -24.14
N ASN A 41 -25.79 -23.77 -24.17
CA ASN A 41 -26.39 -22.74 -25.01
C ASN A 41 -26.78 -21.48 -24.21
N LEU A 42 -26.20 -21.29 -23.02
CA LEU A 42 -26.45 -20.13 -22.16
C LEU A 42 -25.67 -18.90 -22.63
N LEU A 43 -26.35 -17.78 -22.76
CA LEU A 43 -25.76 -16.46 -22.98
C LEU A 43 -26.25 -15.50 -21.88
N ILE A 44 -25.30 -14.83 -21.21
CA ILE A 44 -25.58 -13.82 -20.18
C ILE A 44 -25.05 -12.48 -20.66
N ASN A 45 -25.96 -11.51 -20.85
CA ASN A 45 -25.59 -10.15 -21.29
C ASN A 45 -25.24 -9.20 -20.13
N GLY A 46 -25.49 -9.60 -18.89
CA GLY A 46 -25.04 -8.90 -17.69
C GLY A 46 -24.00 -9.73 -16.92
N ASP A 47 -24.01 -9.59 -15.60
CA ASP A 47 -23.10 -10.33 -14.72
C ASP A 47 -23.61 -11.75 -14.44
N LEU A 48 -22.70 -12.70 -14.26
CA LEU A 48 -23.01 -14.05 -13.82
C LEU A 48 -22.29 -14.34 -12.50
N ILE A 49 -23.06 -14.56 -11.44
CA ILE A 49 -22.52 -14.87 -10.11
C ILE A 49 -22.79 -16.35 -9.80
N LEU A 50 -21.72 -17.14 -9.79
CA LEU A 50 -21.66 -18.57 -9.47
C LEU A 50 -20.87 -18.84 -8.18
N ALA A 51 -20.58 -17.81 -7.38
CA ALA A 51 -19.83 -17.96 -6.13
C ALA A 51 -20.44 -19.02 -5.19
N HIS A 52 -19.59 -19.78 -4.50
CA HIS A 52 -19.98 -20.84 -3.56
C HIS A 52 -20.88 -21.92 -4.19
N THR A 53 -20.68 -22.25 -5.47
CA THR A 53 -21.41 -23.34 -6.15
C THR A 53 -20.52 -24.56 -6.39
N LYS A 54 -21.12 -25.67 -6.83
CA LYS A 54 -20.41 -26.90 -7.17
C LYS A 54 -20.13 -27.01 -8.68
N ILE A 55 -20.08 -25.89 -9.39
CA ILE A 55 -19.81 -25.88 -10.83
C ILE A 55 -18.39 -26.38 -11.07
N GLU A 56 -18.23 -27.45 -11.84
CA GLU A 56 -16.91 -28.06 -12.10
C GLU A 56 -16.36 -27.67 -13.48
N ALA A 57 -17.24 -27.27 -14.40
CA ALA A 57 -16.89 -26.83 -15.74
C ALA A 57 -17.89 -25.80 -16.28
N LEU A 58 -17.40 -24.88 -17.10
CA LEU A 58 -18.22 -24.00 -17.94
C LEU A 58 -18.42 -24.61 -19.34
N PRO A 59 -19.46 -24.21 -20.08
CA PRO A 59 -19.63 -24.59 -21.48
C PRO A 59 -18.41 -24.21 -22.35
N LYS A 60 -18.14 -24.99 -23.40
CA LYS A 60 -16.95 -24.76 -24.26
C LYS A 60 -16.90 -23.39 -24.94
N ASN A 61 -18.06 -22.86 -25.35
CA ASN A 61 -18.18 -21.57 -26.04
C ASN A 61 -18.90 -20.56 -25.14
N PHE A 62 -18.43 -20.45 -23.89
CA PHE A 62 -19.07 -19.63 -22.89
C PHE A 62 -18.52 -18.20 -22.91
N SER A 63 -19.43 -17.23 -22.82
CA SER A 63 -19.10 -15.81 -22.74
C SER A 63 -20.06 -15.09 -21.79
N VAL A 64 -19.54 -14.11 -21.07
CA VAL A 64 -20.33 -13.22 -20.21
C VAL A 64 -19.97 -11.79 -20.57
N SER A 65 -20.97 -10.96 -20.87
CA SER A 65 -20.71 -9.56 -21.27
C SER A 65 -20.36 -8.65 -20.08
N GLY A 66 -20.82 -9.00 -18.87
CA GLY A 66 -20.43 -8.33 -17.63
C GLY A 66 -19.40 -9.14 -16.84
N ASP A 67 -19.50 -9.09 -15.52
CA ASP A 67 -18.62 -9.79 -14.60
C ASP A 67 -18.94 -11.30 -14.52
N LEU A 68 -17.91 -12.12 -14.31
CA LEU A 68 -18.05 -13.54 -14.02
C LEU A 68 -17.43 -13.86 -12.66
N ASP A 69 -18.28 -14.17 -11.68
CA ASP A 69 -17.86 -14.52 -10.32
C ASP A 69 -17.99 -16.03 -10.07
N LEU A 70 -16.85 -16.70 -9.95
CA LEU A 70 -16.70 -18.13 -9.66
C LEU A 70 -16.05 -18.37 -8.28
N THR A 71 -16.00 -17.34 -7.43
CA THR A 71 -15.32 -17.39 -6.13
C THR A 71 -15.78 -18.58 -5.29
N ASP A 72 -14.84 -19.33 -4.70
CA ASP A 72 -15.12 -20.50 -3.85
C ASP A 72 -16.07 -21.51 -4.54
N SER A 73 -15.88 -21.73 -5.84
CA SER A 73 -16.58 -22.77 -6.59
C SER A 73 -15.68 -23.96 -6.89
N SER A 74 -16.27 -25.10 -7.26
CA SER A 74 -15.53 -26.32 -7.60
C SER A 74 -14.90 -26.32 -9.00
N ILE A 75 -14.77 -25.15 -9.65
CA ILE A 75 -14.24 -25.03 -11.00
C ILE A 75 -12.75 -25.42 -11.01
N GLN A 76 -12.35 -26.22 -12.00
CA GLN A 76 -10.96 -26.70 -12.13
C GLN A 76 -10.31 -26.27 -13.44
N LEU A 77 -11.11 -25.98 -14.47
CA LEU A 77 -10.65 -25.56 -15.79
C LEU A 77 -11.62 -24.53 -16.38
N LEU A 78 -11.06 -23.54 -17.09
CA LEU A 78 -11.82 -22.60 -17.91
C LEU A 78 -11.79 -23.06 -19.38
N PRO A 79 -12.82 -22.74 -20.18
CA PRO A 79 -12.81 -23.04 -21.59
C PRO A 79 -11.80 -22.17 -22.36
N ASP A 80 -11.16 -22.74 -23.38
CA ASP A 80 -10.04 -22.13 -24.13
C ASP A 80 -10.31 -20.70 -24.65
N ASN A 81 -11.55 -20.39 -25.00
CA ASN A 81 -11.96 -19.10 -25.58
C ASN A 81 -12.92 -18.34 -24.65
N LEU A 82 -12.76 -18.48 -23.33
CA LEU A 82 -13.56 -17.73 -22.37
C LEU A 82 -13.37 -16.23 -22.59
N SER A 83 -14.49 -15.51 -22.76
CA SER A 83 -14.52 -14.06 -22.83
C SER A 83 -15.41 -13.50 -21.73
N VAL A 84 -14.85 -12.61 -20.92
CA VAL A 84 -15.52 -11.90 -19.85
C VAL A 84 -15.39 -10.40 -20.14
N GLY A 85 -16.52 -9.72 -20.38
CA GLY A 85 -16.51 -8.30 -20.73
C GLY A 85 -16.19 -7.39 -19.54
N GLY A 86 -16.46 -7.86 -18.31
CA GLY A 86 -16.08 -7.20 -17.06
C GLY A 86 -14.92 -7.92 -16.36
N SER A 87 -14.99 -8.01 -15.03
CA SER A 87 -14.01 -8.65 -14.17
C SER A 87 -14.26 -10.16 -13.99
N LEU A 88 -13.19 -10.93 -13.79
CA LEU A 88 -13.23 -12.37 -13.56
C LEU A 88 -12.74 -12.69 -12.14
N TYR A 89 -13.63 -13.26 -11.32
CA TYR A 89 -13.33 -13.63 -9.94
C TYR A 89 -13.20 -15.15 -9.82
N LEU A 90 -12.01 -15.63 -9.50
CA LEU A 90 -11.66 -17.05 -9.37
C LEU A 90 -11.06 -17.36 -8.00
N SER A 91 -11.07 -16.42 -7.06
CA SER A 91 -10.46 -16.62 -5.75
C SER A 91 -11.04 -17.84 -5.03
N PHE A 92 -10.21 -18.57 -4.29
CA PHE A 92 -10.59 -19.81 -3.59
C PHE A 92 -11.09 -20.95 -4.49
N THR A 93 -10.72 -20.96 -5.77
CA THR A 93 -11.00 -22.09 -6.69
C THR A 93 -9.78 -23.00 -6.85
N HIS A 94 -9.97 -24.17 -7.46
CA HIS A 94 -8.91 -25.15 -7.73
C HIS A 94 -8.30 -25.02 -9.14
N ILE A 95 -8.37 -23.81 -9.71
CA ILE A 95 -7.81 -23.52 -11.03
C ILE A 95 -6.29 -23.59 -10.95
N LYS A 96 -5.69 -24.34 -11.88
CA LYS A 96 -4.22 -24.51 -11.98
C LYS A 96 -3.59 -23.78 -13.15
N GLU A 97 -4.38 -23.52 -14.18
CA GLU A 97 -3.95 -22.85 -15.41
C GLU A 97 -5.08 -21.97 -15.97
N LEU A 98 -4.70 -20.88 -16.63
CA LEU A 98 -5.60 -20.05 -17.42
C LEU A 98 -5.45 -20.39 -18.90
N PRO A 99 -6.53 -20.28 -19.69
CA PRO A 99 -6.44 -20.52 -21.12
C PRO A 99 -5.65 -19.41 -21.82
N ASN A 100 -4.86 -19.79 -22.83
CA ASN A 100 -3.98 -18.85 -23.55
C ASN A 100 -4.72 -17.70 -24.25
N ASN A 101 -5.99 -17.90 -24.62
CA ASN A 101 -6.82 -16.90 -25.32
C ASN A 101 -7.86 -16.26 -24.37
N LEU A 102 -7.61 -16.27 -23.05
CA LEU A 102 -8.46 -15.61 -22.08
C LEU A 102 -8.54 -14.11 -22.37
N SER A 103 -9.76 -13.59 -22.50
CA SER A 103 -10.01 -12.15 -22.66
C SER A 103 -10.87 -11.64 -21.51
N ILE A 104 -10.33 -10.66 -20.78
CA ILE A 104 -10.99 -10.01 -19.63
C ILE A 104 -10.98 -8.50 -19.89
N GLY A 105 -12.15 -7.86 -19.76
CA GLY A 105 -12.27 -6.40 -19.94
C GLY A 105 -11.92 -5.58 -18.69
N GLY A 106 -12.04 -6.18 -17.50
CA GLY A 106 -11.73 -5.57 -16.21
C GLY A 106 -10.59 -6.27 -15.46
N ASP A 107 -10.85 -6.59 -14.20
CA ASP A 107 -9.89 -7.14 -13.25
C ASP A 107 -9.86 -8.68 -13.27
N LEU A 108 -8.78 -9.25 -12.74
CA LEU A 108 -8.62 -10.69 -12.56
C LEU A 108 -8.23 -11.01 -11.11
N TYR A 109 -9.10 -11.72 -10.40
CA TYR A 109 -8.88 -12.14 -9.01
C TYR A 109 -8.62 -13.65 -8.94
N LEU A 110 -7.40 -14.02 -8.54
CA LEU A 110 -6.89 -15.39 -8.44
C LEU A 110 -6.36 -15.71 -7.04
N GLY A 111 -6.71 -14.90 -6.04
CA GLY A 111 -6.22 -15.10 -4.68
C GLY A 111 -6.65 -16.47 -4.12
N ASN A 112 -5.76 -17.14 -3.40
CA ASN A 112 -5.99 -18.47 -2.81
C ASN A 112 -6.39 -19.52 -3.87
N THR A 113 -5.74 -19.52 -5.04
CA THR A 113 -5.92 -20.56 -6.06
C THR A 113 -4.68 -21.43 -6.18
N ASP A 114 -4.86 -22.61 -6.79
CA ASP A 114 -3.79 -23.56 -7.09
C ASP A 114 -3.02 -23.19 -8.40
N ILE A 115 -3.09 -21.92 -8.83
CA ILE A 115 -2.51 -21.46 -10.10
C ILE A 115 -0.98 -21.58 -10.09
N GLN A 116 -0.42 -22.26 -11.08
CA GLN A 116 1.02 -22.55 -11.16
C GLN A 116 1.76 -21.71 -12.20
N SER A 117 1.05 -21.17 -13.19
CA SER A 117 1.60 -20.34 -14.25
C SER A 117 0.53 -19.44 -14.85
N LEU A 118 0.93 -18.28 -15.36
CA LEU A 118 0.07 -17.39 -16.16
C LEU A 118 0.46 -17.48 -17.65
N PRO A 119 -0.48 -17.21 -18.58
CA PRO A 119 -0.16 -17.16 -20.01
C PRO A 119 0.88 -16.07 -20.33
N GLU A 120 1.82 -16.37 -21.23
CA GLU A 120 2.93 -15.48 -21.62
C GLU A 120 2.50 -14.09 -22.11
N ASN A 121 1.34 -14.00 -22.76
CA ASN A 121 0.80 -12.76 -23.32
C ASN A 121 -0.38 -12.20 -22.52
N LEU A 122 -0.50 -12.58 -21.24
CA LEU A 122 -1.56 -12.06 -20.39
C LEU A 122 -1.40 -10.54 -20.22
N SER A 123 -2.43 -9.78 -20.57
CA SER A 123 -2.52 -8.34 -20.37
C SER A 123 -3.80 -8.04 -19.63
N ILE A 124 -3.70 -7.36 -18.48
CA ILE A 124 -4.84 -6.98 -17.66
C ILE A 124 -4.94 -5.46 -17.65
N GLY A 125 -6.06 -4.93 -18.15
CA GLY A 125 -6.30 -3.48 -18.17
C GLY A 125 -6.62 -2.89 -16.79
N GLY A 126 -7.23 -3.69 -15.92
CA GLY A 126 -7.53 -3.35 -14.52
C GLY A 126 -6.52 -3.97 -13.55
N ASP A 127 -7.04 -4.46 -12.43
CA ASP A 127 -6.27 -5.02 -11.32
C ASP A 127 -6.02 -6.53 -11.48
N LEU A 128 -4.90 -7.01 -10.95
CA LEU A 128 -4.55 -8.43 -10.84
C LEU A 128 -4.23 -8.79 -9.39
N ASP A 129 -5.04 -9.67 -8.80
CA ASP A 129 -4.85 -10.20 -7.44
C ASP A 129 -4.43 -11.67 -7.50
N LEU A 130 -3.26 -11.98 -6.93
CA LEU A 130 -2.65 -13.31 -6.83
C LEU A 130 -2.33 -13.69 -5.37
N VAL A 131 -2.95 -13.02 -4.39
CA VAL A 131 -2.67 -13.19 -2.96
C VAL A 131 -2.79 -14.67 -2.55
N PHE A 132 -1.80 -15.23 -1.84
CA PHE A 132 -1.75 -16.65 -1.44
C PHE A 132 -1.86 -17.67 -2.59
N SER A 133 -1.55 -17.29 -3.84
CA SER A 133 -1.41 -18.27 -4.93
C SER A 133 -0.11 -19.07 -4.82
N GLU A 134 -0.10 -20.28 -5.40
CA GLU A 134 1.10 -21.14 -5.51
C GLU A 134 2.07 -20.70 -6.63
N LEU A 135 1.84 -19.52 -7.22
CA LEU A 135 2.62 -19.01 -8.35
C LEU A 135 4.05 -18.68 -7.91
N LYS A 136 5.03 -19.10 -8.73
CA LYS A 136 6.47 -18.91 -8.46
C LYS A 136 7.13 -17.88 -9.34
N GLU A 137 6.56 -17.63 -10.52
CA GLU A 137 7.08 -16.70 -11.51
C GLU A 137 5.94 -16.00 -12.25
N LEU A 138 6.20 -14.76 -12.68
CA LEU A 138 5.33 -14.00 -13.57
C LEU A 138 5.90 -14.04 -14.99
N PRO A 139 5.04 -13.97 -16.03
CA PRO A 139 5.52 -13.93 -17.40
C PRO A 139 6.28 -12.63 -17.69
N ASP A 140 7.29 -12.72 -18.56
CA ASP A 140 8.26 -11.64 -18.80
C ASP A 140 7.63 -10.34 -19.32
N ASN A 141 6.52 -10.45 -20.06
CA ASN A 141 5.82 -9.35 -20.72
C ASN A 141 4.50 -8.94 -20.03
N LEU A 142 4.33 -9.31 -18.75
CA LEU A 142 3.14 -8.95 -17.99
C LEU A 142 2.99 -7.43 -17.90
N SER A 143 1.83 -6.92 -18.32
CA SER A 143 1.45 -5.51 -18.21
C SER A 143 0.14 -5.39 -17.45
N ILE A 144 0.15 -4.58 -16.38
CA ILE A 144 -1.01 -4.35 -15.51
C ILE A 144 -1.35 -2.86 -15.53
N GLY A 145 -2.55 -2.53 -16.01
CA GLY A 145 -3.03 -1.15 -16.08
C GLY A 145 -3.41 -0.57 -14.71
N GLY A 146 -3.91 -1.40 -13.81
CA GLY A 146 -4.25 -1.06 -12.43
C GLY A 146 -3.22 -1.55 -11.42
N ASN A 147 -3.72 -2.11 -10.32
CA ASN A 147 -2.95 -2.62 -9.18
C ASN A 147 -2.51 -4.07 -9.40
N LEU A 148 -1.36 -4.43 -8.84
CA LEU A 148 -0.86 -5.81 -8.80
C LEU A 148 -0.65 -6.24 -7.35
N ASN A 149 -1.41 -7.24 -6.90
CA ASN A 149 -1.26 -7.80 -5.57
C ASN A 149 -0.63 -9.21 -5.61
N LEU A 150 0.57 -9.35 -5.06
CA LEU A 150 1.34 -10.60 -4.94
C LEU A 150 1.62 -10.95 -3.47
N GLU A 151 0.84 -10.45 -2.52
CA GLU A 151 1.08 -10.71 -1.10
C GLU A 151 1.04 -12.21 -0.78
N ASN A 152 1.95 -12.64 0.08
CA ASN A 152 2.08 -14.02 0.54
C ASN A 152 2.25 -15.05 -0.61
N THR A 153 2.87 -14.65 -1.73
CA THR A 153 3.26 -15.57 -2.81
C THR A 153 4.69 -16.09 -2.65
N GLU A 154 5.01 -17.18 -3.36
CA GLU A 154 6.37 -17.74 -3.41
C GLU A 154 7.27 -17.05 -4.46
N ILE A 155 6.81 -15.95 -5.07
CA ILE A 155 7.57 -15.24 -6.11
C ILE A 155 8.83 -14.62 -5.52
N GLU A 156 9.98 -14.96 -6.10
CA GLU A 156 11.30 -14.46 -5.67
C GLU A 156 11.81 -13.28 -6.53
N ILE A 157 11.39 -13.21 -7.80
CA ILE A 157 11.89 -12.26 -8.80
C ILE A 157 10.73 -11.71 -9.62
N LEU A 158 10.67 -10.38 -9.77
CA LEU A 158 9.74 -9.72 -10.69
C LEU A 158 10.33 -9.66 -12.11
N PRO A 159 9.48 -9.69 -13.16
CA PRO A 159 9.91 -9.49 -14.53
C PRO A 159 10.71 -8.20 -14.72
N ARG A 160 11.72 -8.25 -15.59
CA ARG A 160 12.66 -7.12 -15.78
C ARG A 160 11.97 -5.82 -16.20
N ASN A 161 10.91 -5.92 -16.99
CA ASN A 161 10.19 -4.78 -17.57
C ASN A 161 8.75 -4.68 -17.02
N LEU A 162 8.50 -5.22 -15.82
CA LEU A 162 7.20 -5.10 -15.18
C LEU A 162 6.82 -3.62 -15.01
N SER A 163 5.64 -3.27 -15.51
CA SER A 163 5.02 -1.95 -15.35
C SER A 163 3.67 -2.12 -14.67
N VAL A 164 3.48 -1.40 -13.56
CA VAL A 164 2.22 -1.38 -12.80
C VAL A 164 1.70 0.06 -12.81
N GLY A 165 0.52 0.27 -13.40
CA GLY A 165 -0.08 1.60 -13.51
C GLY A 165 -0.56 2.16 -12.17
N GLY A 166 -1.01 1.28 -11.26
CA GLY A 166 -1.40 1.61 -9.89
C GLY A 166 -0.38 1.12 -8.86
N ASP A 167 -0.88 0.50 -7.81
CA ASP A 167 -0.12 0.04 -6.65
C ASP A 167 0.45 -1.37 -6.85
N LEU A 168 1.60 -1.64 -6.22
CA LEU A 168 2.25 -2.95 -6.20
C LEU A 168 2.41 -3.44 -4.76
N TYR A 169 1.66 -4.49 -4.41
CA TYR A 169 1.66 -5.10 -3.08
C TYR A 169 2.46 -6.41 -3.08
N LEU A 170 3.52 -6.47 -2.27
CA LEU A 170 4.47 -7.59 -2.18
C LEU A 170 4.62 -8.12 -0.75
N ILE A 171 3.70 -7.76 0.15
CA ILE A 171 3.78 -8.06 1.60
C ILE A 171 3.98 -9.57 1.83
N ASN A 172 4.95 -9.93 2.69
CA ASN A 172 5.27 -11.33 3.02
C ASN A 172 5.64 -12.23 1.81
N SER A 173 5.95 -11.67 0.64
CA SER A 173 6.47 -12.44 -0.49
C SER A 173 7.96 -12.81 -0.31
N GLN A 174 8.47 -13.70 -1.17
CA GLN A 174 9.88 -14.10 -1.16
C GLN A 174 10.80 -13.14 -1.97
N ILE A 175 10.28 -12.00 -2.41
CA ILE A 175 11.05 -10.98 -3.13
C ILE A 175 12.28 -10.56 -2.30
N ASN A 176 13.45 -10.69 -2.94
CA ASN A 176 14.73 -10.29 -2.35
C ASN A 176 15.44 -9.18 -3.14
N LYS A 177 15.00 -8.92 -4.38
CA LYS A 177 15.52 -7.87 -5.26
C LYS A 177 14.43 -7.35 -6.20
N LEU A 178 14.47 -6.05 -6.50
CA LEU A 178 13.66 -5.42 -7.54
C LEU A 178 14.45 -5.28 -8.85
N SER A 179 13.74 -5.23 -9.97
CA SER A 179 14.31 -4.92 -11.28
C SER A 179 14.71 -3.44 -11.36
N GLU A 180 15.80 -3.14 -12.08
CA GLU A 180 16.35 -1.77 -12.18
C GLU A 180 15.40 -0.78 -12.89
N ASN A 181 14.48 -1.28 -13.71
CA ASN A 181 13.54 -0.48 -14.49
C ASN A 181 12.10 -0.57 -13.96
N LEU A 182 11.92 -1.02 -12.71
CA LEU A 182 10.58 -1.14 -12.12
C LEU A 182 9.91 0.24 -12.06
N PHE A 183 8.70 0.32 -12.61
CA PHE A 183 7.83 1.48 -12.52
C PHE A 183 6.54 1.12 -11.78
N VAL A 184 6.22 1.91 -10.76
CA VAL A 184 4.98 1.81 -9.98
C VAL A 184 4.33 3.19 -9.95
N GLY A 185 3.15 3.31 -10.56
CA GLY A 185 2.44 4.59 -10.65
C GLY A 185 1.85 5.07 -9.33
N GLY A 186 1.47 4.13 -8.46
CA GLY A 186 0.93 4.37 -7.12
C GLY A 186 1.92 3.96 -6.01
N ASP A 187 1.42 3.22 -5.03
CA ASP A 187 2.12 2.78 -3.83
C ASP A 187 2.91 1.49 -4.06
N LEU A 188 4.04 1.33 -3.35
CA LEU A 188 4.85 0.11 -3.34
C LEU A 188 4.98 -0.42 -1.90
N ASP A 189 4.29 -1.51 -1.60
CA ASP A 189 4.38 -2.18 -0.30
C ASP A 189 5.29 -3.41 -0.36
N LEU A 190 6.46 -3.28 0.25
CA LEU A 190 7.49 -4.32 0.40
C LEU A 190 7.60 -4.83 1.84
N ALA A 191 6.62 -4.54 2.69
CA ALA A 191 6.65 -4.89 4.10
C ALA A 191 6.88 -6.40 4.29
N TYR A 192 7.73 -6.74 5.27
CA TYR A 192 8.04 -8.13 5.63
C TYR A 192 8.67 -8.99 4.50
N THR A 193 9.14 -8.37 3.41
CA THR A 193 9.93 -9.08 2.39
C THR A 193 11.39 -9.24 2.80
N ASN A 194 12.14 -10.05 2.04
CA ASN A 194 13.56 -10.28 2.27
C ASN A 194 14.48 -9.25 1.60
N ILE A 195 13.93 -8.16 1.06
CA ILE A 195 14.69 -7.15 0.32
C ILE A 195 15.81 -6.52 1.16
N GLN A 196 16.98 -6.36 0.53
CA GLN A 196 18.19 -5.83 1.18
C GLN A 196 18.65 -4.48 0.61
N SER A 197 18.22 -4.16 -0.61
CA SER A 197 18.57 -2.93 -1.33
C SER A 197 17.49 -2.58 -2.35
N LEU A 198 17.32 -1.28 -2.60
CA LEU A 198 16.52 -0.78 -3.73
C LEU A 198 17.44 -0.48 -4.92
N PRO A 199 16.96 -0.57 -6.17
CA PRO A 199 17.70 -0.15 -7.35
C PRO A 199 17.90 1.37 -7.38
N GLU A 200 18.96 1.82 -8.05
CA GLU A 200 19.17 3.24 -8.31
C GLU A 200 18.13 3.75 -9.31
N GLY A 201 17.59 4.93 -9.08
CA GLY A 201 16.57 5.55 -9.92
C GLY A 201 15.14 5.04 -9.69
N LEU A 202 14.91 4.20 -8.67
CA LEU A 202 13.55 3.76 -8.30
C LEU A 202 12.64 4.97 -8.12
N THR A 203 11.49 4.92 -8.78
CA THR A 203 10.46 5.95 -8.69
C THR A 203 9.16 5.29 -8.26
N VAL A 204 8.61 5.77 -7.15
CA VAL A 204 7.29 5.38 -6.63
C VAL A 204 6.43 6.63 -6.60
N GLY A 205 5.28 6.60 -7.29
CA GLY A 205 4.39 7.75 -7.40
C GLY A 205 3.73 8.14 -6.08
N GLY A 206 3.39 7.14 -5.26
CA GLY A 206 2.79 7.30 -3.94
C GLY A 206 3.76 6.92 -2.80
N ASP A 207 3.28 6.03 -1.92
CA ASP A 207 3.92 5.59 -0.70
C ASP A 207 4.88 4.42 -0.93
N LEU A 208 5.95 4.33 -0.14
CA LEU A 208 6.89 3.22 -0.11
C LEU A 208 6.97 2.63 1.31
N ASP A 209 6.39 1.44 1.51
CA ASP A 209 6.48 0.71 2.79
C ASP A 209 7.58 -0.37 2.73
N LEU A 210 8.62 -0.19 3.55
CA LEU A 210 9.75 -1.11 3.71
C LEU A 210 9.82 -1.67 5.13
N ARG A 211 8.75 -1.56 5.93
CA ARG A 211 8.77 -1.99 7.33
C ARG A 211 9.13 -3.46 7.47
N ASN A 212 9.92 -3.77 8.50
CA ASN A 212 10.37 -5.13 8.79
C ASN A 212 11.15 -5.82 7.66
N THR A 213 11.74 -5.07 6.72
CA THR A 213 12.65 -5.61 5.71
C THR A 213 14.10 -5.66 6.23
N ASN A 214 14.97 -6.31 5.46
CA ASN A 214 16.40 -6.43 5.77
C ASN A 214 17.25 -5.26 5.24
N ILE A 215 16.63 -4.19 4.72
CA ILE A 215 17.33 -3.06 4.12
C ILE A 215 18.28 -2.38 5.11
N LYS A 216 19.49 -2.08 4.63
CA LYS A 216 20.57 -1.45 5.44
C LYS A 216 20.90 -0.03 4.99
N GLN A 217 20.64 0.28 3.73
CA GLN A 217 20.91 1.57 3.11
C GLN A 217 19.88 1.82 2.00
N LEU A 218 19.58 3.09 1.78
CA LEU A 218 18.83 3.55 0.62
C LEU A 218 19.80 3.95 -0.50
N PRO A 219 19.41 3.84 -1.78
CA PRO A 219 20.19 4.39 -2.89
C PRO A 219 20.28 5.92 -2.78
N GLU A 220 21.31 6.51 -3.41
CA GLU A 220 21.47 7.96 -3.43
C GLU A 220 20.41 8.64 -4.30
N LYS A 221 19.94 7.94 -5.34
CA LYS A 221 18.91 8.43 -6.26
C LYS A 221 17.68 7.54 -6.17
N PHE A 222 16.64 8.02 -5.50
CA PHE A 222 15.28 7.48 -5.62
C PHE A 222 14.27 8.58 -5.28
N SER A 223 13.01 8.37 -5.67
CA SER A 223 11.93 9.31 -5.40
C SER A 223 10.70 8.57 -4.89
N VAL A 224 10.09 9.12 -3.82
CA VAL A 224 8.83 8.67 -3.24
C VAL A 224 7.93 9.90 -3.14
N GLY A 225 6.77 9.86 -3.79
CA GLY A 225 5.85 10.99 -3.82
C GLY A 225 5.13 11.22 -2.49
N GLY A 226 4.86 10.15 -1.74
CA GLY A 226 4.13 10.17 -0.48
C GLY A 226 5.00 9.78 0.72
N PHE A 227 4.59 8.73 1.42
CA PHE A 227 5.13 8.27 2.69
C PHE A 227 6.29 7.30 2.49
N LEU A 228 7.30 7.38 3.36
CA LEU A 228 8.41 6.43 3.40
C LEU A 228 8.45 5.75 4.78
N ASN A 229 8.12 4.46 4.82
CA ASN A 229 8.09 3.69 6.06
C ASN A 229 9.28 2.73 6.17
N LEU A 230 10.25 3.05 7.01
CA LEU A 230 11.47 2.25 7.28
C LEU A 230 11.44 1.61 8.67
N ARG A 231 10.25 1.51 9.29
CA ARG A 231 10.10 1.00 10.65
C ARG A 231 10.67 -0.42 10.79
N ASN A 232 11.38 -0.69 11.89
CA ASN A 232 11.98 -2.00 12.18
C ASN A 232 12.97 -2.50 11.10
N THR A 233 13.54 -1.61 10.28
CA THR A 233 14.60 -1.99 9.32
C THR A 233 15.99 -1.94 9.99
N ARG A 234 17.03 -2.37 9.25
CA ARG A 234 18.43 -2.31 9.70
C ARG A 234 19.16 -1.06 9.20
N ILE A 235 18.42 -0.02 8.81
CA ILE A 235 19.01 1.22 8.30
C ILE A 235 19.82 1.94 9.41
N GLN A 236 20.99 2.44 9.02
CA GLN A 236 21.90 3.15 9.94
C GLN A 236 22.16 4.60 9.53
N THR A 237 21.97 4.92 8.25
CA THR A 237 22.17 6.25 7.66
C THR A 237 21.11 6.50 6.59
N LEU A 238 20.81 7.76 6.33
CA LEU A 238 19.98 8.20 5.20
C LEU A 238 20.85 8.97 4.20
N PRO A 239 20.47 9.00 2.90
CA PRO A 239 21.11 9.86 1.91
C PRO A 239 21.11 11.34 2.34
N GLU A 240 22.17 12.08 2.01
CA GLU A 240 22.36 13.46 2.50
C GLU A 240 21.26 14.44 2.05
N HIS A 241 20.63 14.16 0.91
CA HIS A 241 19.61 14.99 0.27
C HIS A 241 18.24 14.30 0.21
N LEU A 242 17.96 13.39 1.15
CA LEU A 242 16.67 12.72 1.21
C LEU A 242 15.54 13.74 1.37
N SER A 243 14.55 13.65 0.47
CA SER A 243 13.31 14.41 0.50
C SER A 243 12.15 13.43 0.44
N VAL A 244 11.24 13.52 1.41
CA VAL A 244 10.01 12.71 1.48
C VAL A 244 8.82 13.65 1.39
N GLY A 245 7.93 13.42 0.42
CA GLY A 245 6.78 14.31 0.16
C GLY A 245 5.75 14.32 1.28
N GLY A 246 5.61 13.20 2.01
CA GLY A 246 4.71 13.09 3.16
C GLY A 246 5.42 12.64 4.44
N TYR A 247 4.93 11.57 5.06
CA TYR A 247 5.42 11.00 6.32
C TYR A 247 6.73 10.21 6.16
N LEU A 248 7.68 10.39 7.07
CA LEU A 248 8.89 9.55 7.18
C LEU A 248 8.91 8.80 8.52
N SER A 249 8.83 7.47 8.47
CA SER A 249 8.97 6.61 9.65
C SER A 249 10.35 5.96 9.71
N LEU A 250 11.11 6.27 10.76
CA LEU A 250 12.39 5.62 11.11
C LEU A 250 12.28 4.84 12.42
N ALA A 251 11.05 4.61 12.91
CA ALA A 251 10.83 4.05 14.22
C ALA A 251 11.50 2.68 14.39
N ASN A 252 12.09 2.43 15.56
CA ASN A 252 12.79 1.16 15.87
C ASN A 252 13.94 0.81 14.91
N THR A 253 14.62 1.80 14.33
CA THR A 253 15.83 1.58 13.52
C THR A 253 17.10 1.85 14.33
N GLN A 254 18.27 1.54 13.76
CA GLN A 254 19.57 1.75 14.40
C GLN A 254 20.23 3.08 14.00
N ILE A 255 19.48 3.97 13.34
CA ILE A 255 19.97 5.27 12.88
C ILE A 255 20.43 6.14 14.05
N GLN A 256 21.58 6.79 13.88
CA GLN A 256 22.23 7.59 14.93
C GLN A 256 22.13 9.10 14.67
N ALA A 257 21.93 9.50 13.43
CA ALA A 257 21.81 10.90 13.04
C ALA A 257 20.91 11.04 11.81
N LEU A 258 20.17 12.14 11.76
CA LEU A 258 19.47 12.58 10.56
C LEU A 258 20.44 13.36 9.66
N PRO A 259 20.30 13.30 8.32
CA PRO A 259 21.09 14.13 7.42
C PRO A 259 20.73 15.60 7.63
N LYS A 260 21.71 16.49 7.42
CA LYS A 260 21.58 17.91 7.79
C LYS A 260 20.39 18.59 7.12
N ASN A 261 20.17 18.30 5.83
CA ASN A 261 19.16 18.95 4.99
C ASN A 261 17.97 18.02 4.71
N LEU A 262 17.58 17.21 5.70
CA LEU A 262 16.41 16.33 5.58
C LEU A 262 15.13 17.15 5.40
N PHE A 263 14.38 16.86 4.34
CA PHE A 263 13.04 17.40 4.12
C PHE A 263 11.98 16.31 4.28
N VAL A 264 10.96 16.59 5.09
CA VAL A 264 9.78 15.74 5.29
C VAL A 264 8.53 16.61 5.18
N GLY A 265 7.73 16.36 4.15
CA GLY A 265 6.58 17.20 3.80
C GLY A 265 5.39 17.06 4.73
N GLU A 266 5.39 16.09 5.66
CA GLU A 266 4.41 15.99 6.76
C GLU A 266 5.07 15.69 8.12
N HIS A 267 4.99 14.45 8.60
CA HIS A 267 5.50 14.06 9.93
C HIS A 267 6.77 13.21 9.85
N LEU A 268 7.64 13.39 10.85
CA LEU A 268 8.83 12.59 11.05
C LEU A 268 8.69 11.76 12.32
N ASN A 269 8.88 10.45 12.22
CA ASN A 269 8.93 9.56 13.39
C ASN A 269 10.32 8.96 13.58
N ILE A 270 10.97 9.34 14.67
CA ILE A 270 12.29 8.86 15.10
C ILE A 270 12.24 8.18 16.47
N GLN A 271 11.07 7.70 16.89
CA GLN A 271 10.92 6.96 18.15
C GLN A 271 11.74 5.67 18.14
N SER A 272 12.34 5.33 19.27
CA SER A 272 13.17 4.14 19.45
C SER A 272 14.32 4.04 18.45
N THR A 273 14.92 5.17 18.12
CA THR A 273 16.17 5.26 17.34
C THR A 273 17.36 5.53 18.26
N LYS A 274 18.57 5.70 17.71
CA LYS A 274 19.75 6.17 18.45
C LYS A 274 20.03 7.66 18.26
N ILE A 275 19.09 8.41 17.68
CA ILE A 275 19.24 9.84 17.44
C ILE A 275 19.21 10.58 18.78
N THR A 276 20.23 11.41 19.03
CA THR A 276 20.33 12.23 20.25
C THR A 276 20.20 13.73 19.98
N SER A 277 20.14 14.14 18.72
CA SER A 277 20.02 15.55 18.34
C SER A 277 19.32 15.73 17.00
N LEU A 278 18.50 16.77 16.89
CA LEU A 278 17.91 17.22 15.62
C LEU A 278 18.91 18.11 14.85
N PRO A 279 19.07 17.96 13.51
CA PRO A 279 19.99 18.79 12.74
C PRO A 279 19.46 20.21 12.53
N GLU A 280 20.38 21.17 12.38
CA GLU A 280 20.02 22.59 12.26
C GLU A 280 19.20 22.91 11.00
N ASN A 281 19.35 22.19 9.90
CA ASN A 281 18.58 22.44 8.66
C ASN A 281 17.47 21.40 8.45
N LEU A 282 16.94 20.83 9.54
CA LEU A 282 15.79 19.94 9.49
C LEU A 282 14.54 20.71 9.01
N SER A 283 13.86 20.19 8.01
CA SER A 283 12.57 20.70 7.54
C SER A 283 11.50 19.63 7.67
N VAL A 284 10.54 19.90 8.56
CA VAL A 284 9.33 19.08 8.80
C VAL A 284 8.16 20.05 8.84
N THR A 285 7.02 19.74 8.23
CA THR A 285 5.92 20.71 8.10
C THR A 285 4.81 20.52 9.13
N ARG A 286 4.63 19.30 9.67
CA ARG A 286 3.53 18.99 10.61
C ARG A 286 3.99 18.60 11.99
N GLY A 287 4.83 17.58 12.13
CA GLY A 287 5.10 17.06 13.46
C GLY A 287 6.27 16.09 13.55
N ILE A 288 6.89 16.03 14.73
CA ILE A 288 7.98 15.12 15.03
C ILE A 288 7.61 14.23 16.22
N TYR A 289 7.55 12.93 15.98
CA TYR A 289 7.45 11.91 17.02
C TYR A 289 8.85 11.44 17.41
N LEU A 290 9.21 11.60 18.68
CA LEU A 290 10.55 11.30 19.18
C LEU A 290 10.50 10.84 20.64
N ASP A 291 11.58 10.19 21.09
CA ASP A 291 11.77 9.84 22.50
C ASP A 291 12.33 11.05 23.23
N ILE A 292 11.45 11.79 23.91
CA ILE A 292 11.73 13.14 24.43
C ILE A 292 12.98 13.21 25.33
N ASP A 293 13.21 12.18 26.13
CA ASP A 293 14.31 12.12 27.10
C ASP A 293 15.67 11.81 26.45
N GLN A 294 15.68 11.36 25.19
CA GLN A 294 16.89 11.03 24.45
C GLN A 294 17.48 12.22 23.67
N ILE A 295 16.65 13.21 23.32
CA ILE A 295 17.07 14.34 22.49
C ILE A 295 17.67 15.44 23.37
N GLN A 296 18.95 15.73 23.14
CA GLN A 296 19.75 16.61 24.00
C GLN A 296 19.59 18.09 23.65
N ASN A 297 19.31 18.41 22.38
CA ASN A 297 19.24 19.79 21.87
C ASN A 297 17.81 20.34 21.82
N ILE A 298 16.97 19.93 22.78
CA ILE A 298 15.62 20.46 22.98
C ILE A 298 15.39 20.88 24.43
N ALA A 299 14.29 21.62 24.66
CA ALA A 299 13.72 21.85 25.97
C ALA A 299 12.22 21.59 25.90
N TYR A 300 11.65 20.94 26.92
CA TYR A 300 10.27 20.46 26.85
C TYR A 300 9.50 20.66 28.15
N ARG A 301 8.17 20.63 28.06
CA ARG A 301 7.22 20.61 29.17
C ARG A 301 6.12 19.58 28.90
N LYS A 302 5.57 18.99 29.96
CA LYS A 302 4.46 18.02 29.90
C LYS A 302 3.20 18.66 30.51
N THR A 303 2.02 18.45 29.91
CA THR A 303 0.79 19.18 30.29
C THR A 303 -0.11 18.47 31.31
N GLY A 304 0.20 17.24 31.73
CA GLY A 304 -0.59 16.42 32.68
C GLY A 304 0.19 15.24 33.30
N GLU A 305 -0.41 14.58 34.30
CA GLU A 305 0.17 13.44 35.04
C GLU A 305 0.36 12.17 34.18
N ASP A 306 -0.45 12.03 33.12
CA ASP A 306 -0.41 10.92 32.17
C ASP A 306 0.52 11.15 30.96
N ASN A 307 1.23 12.28 30.93
CA ASN A 307 2.07 12.71 29.81
C ASN A 307 1.35 12.83 28.46
N SER A 308 0.02 12.99 28.43
CA SER A 308 -0.78 12.96 27.19
C SER A 308 -0.41 14.03 26.15
N GLN A 309 0.24 15.15 26.54
CA GLN A 309 0.77 16.12 25.59
C GLN A 309 2.11 16.69 26.04
N ILE A 310 3.08 16.67 25.12
CA ILE A 310 4.42 17.23 25.27
C ILE A 310 4.53 18.44 24.35
N ILE A 311 5.05 19.53 24.90
CA ILE A 311 5.45 20.72 24.13
C ILE A 311 6.97 20.80 24.22
N PHE A 312 7.66 20.86 23.09
CA PHE A 312 9.11 21.10 23.08
C PHE A 312 9.51 22.20 22.12
N ALA A 313 10.60 22.89 22.45
CA ALA A 313 11.30 23.80 21.57
C ALA A 313 12.59 23.16 21.08
N CYS A 314 12.92 23.37 19.81
CA CYS A 314 14.20 23.02 19.19
C CYS A 314 14.73 24.20 18.36
N TRP A 315 16.00 24.13 17.95
CA TRP A 315 16.61 25.11 17.05
C TRP A 315 16.80 24.50 15.66
N VAL A 316 16.07 25.02 14.69
CA VAL A 316 16.10 24.59 13.29
C VAL A 316 15.94 25.79 12.37
N ASN A 317 16.52 25.74 11.19
CA ASN A 317 16.45 26.77 10.15
C ASN A 317 16.77 28.18 10.70
N SER A 318 17.80 28.27 11.54
CA SER A 318 18.24 29.51 12.22
C SER A 318 17.17 30.19 13.10
N ALA A 319 16.19 29.43 13.59
CA ALA A 319 15.13 29.93 14.46
C ALA A 319 14.70 28.89 15.50
N PHE A 320 13.91 29.34 16.48
CA PHE A 320 13.20 28.42 17.38
C PHE A 320 11.96 27.86 16.68
N ALA A 321 11.79 26.54 16.76
CA ALA A 321 10.55 25.87 16.39
C ALA A 321 9.90 25.23 17.62
N ILE A 322 8.57 25.17 17.61
CA ILE A 322 7.74 24.55 18.65
C ILE A 322 7.09 23.30 18.06
N GLN A 323 7.26 22.16 18.74
CA GLN A 323 6.41 20.98 18.57
C GLN A 323 5.34 20.97 19.64
N ALA A 324 4.09 20.75 19.24
CA ALA A 324 3.01 20.41 20.14
C ALA A 324 1.89 19.71 19.37
N MET A 325 1.42 18.55 19.86
CA MET A 325 0.35 17.79 19.18
C MET A 325 0.72 17.51 17.71
N ASP A 326 -0.12 17.96 16.78
CA ASP A 326 0.04 17.84 15.31
C ASP A 326 0.71 19.07 14.66
N PHE A 327 1.36 19.92 15.47
CA PHE A 327 1.98 21.16 15.03
C PHE A 327 3.50 21.12 15.20
N PHE A 328 4.19 21.64 14.18
CA PHE A 328 5.61 21.95 14.18
C PHE A 328 5.83 23.22 13.37
N GLY A 329 6.33 24.27 14.00
CA GLY A 329 6.49 25.55 13.33
C GLY A 329 6.99 26.66 14.23
N THR A 330 6.84 27.90 13.78
CA THR A 330 7.31 29.07 14.53
C THR A 330 6.51 29.29 15.82
N LEU A 331 7.06 30.03 16.78
CA LEU A 331 6.32 30.44 17.97
C LEU A 331 5.06 31.24 17.62
N ALA A 332 5.14 32.14 16.62
CA ALA A 332 4.00 32.96 16.22
C ALA A 332 2.85 32.12 15.64
N ASP A 333 3.18 31.15 14.78
CA ASP A 333 2.19 30.24 14.21
C ASP A 333 1.59 29.32 15.28
N PHE A 334 2.42 28.88 16.24
CA PHE A 334 1.96 28.12 17.40
C PHE A 334 0.97 28.91 18.24
N GLU A 335 1.31 30.16 18.58
CA GLU A 335 0.47 31.06 19.38
C GLU A 335 -0.88 31.31 18.72
N LYS A 336 -0.88 31.51 17.40
CA LYS A 336 -2.10 31.63 16.59
C LYS A 336 -2.93 30.34 16.63
N MET A 337 -2.29 29.19 16.38
CA MET A 337 -2.97 27.90 16.38
C MET A 337 -3.66 27.62 17.72
N VAL A 338 -3.00 27.90 18.84
CA VAL A 338 -3.61 27.63 20.16
C VAL A 338 -4.76 28.58 20.50
N ASP A 339 -4.69 29.84 20.06
CA ASP A 339 -5.81 30.79 20.22
C ASP A 339 -7.05 30.38 19.42
N GLU A 340 -6.85 29.81 18.23
CA GLU A 340 -7.93 29.40 17.34
C GLU A 340 -8.61 28.10 17.79
N ASN A 341 -7.87 27.20 18.44
CA ASN A 341 -8.32 25.82 18.68
C ASN A 341 -8.58 25.46 20.15
N TYR A 342 -8.21 26.32 21.11
CA TYR A 342 -8.34 26.03 22.55
C TYR A 342 -9.05 27.15 23.30
N SER A 343 -9.57 26.83 24.49
CA SER A 343 -10.09 27.84 25.40
C SER A 343 -8.99 28.82 25.80
N GLU A 344 -9.36 30.07 26.11
CA GLU A 344 -8.43 31.13 26.52
C GLU A 344 -7.48 30.67 27.64
N GLU A 345 -8.00 29.98 28.65
CA GLU A 345 -7.21 29.42 29.76
C GLU A 345 -6.14 28.43 29.28
N ASN A 346 -6.52 27.50 28.38
CA ASN A 346 -5.59 26.50 27.84
C ASN A 346 -4.59 27.13 26.87
N ALA A 347 -5.01 28.08 26.04
CA ALA A 347 -4.13 28.83 25.16
C ALA A 347 -3.05 29.57 25.96
N ILE A 348 -3.44 30.32 27.01
CA ILE A 348 -2.49 30.98 27.92
C ILE A 348 -1.49 29.97 28.52
N LYS A 349 -1.98 28.82 28.99
CA LYS A 349 -1.14 27.75 29.54
C LYS A 349 -0.11 27.25 28.53
N TYR A 350 -0.53 26.89 27.31
CA TYR A 350 0.36 26.35 26.29
C TYR A 350 1.39 27.36 25.78
N LYS A 351 0.98 28.62 25.57
CA LYS A 351 1.90 29.70 25.20
C LYS A 351 2.97 29.92 26.26
N LYS A 352 2.60 29.90 27.53
CA LYS A 352 3.55 30.01 28.65
C LYS A 352 4.57 28.87 28.61
N MET A 353 4.11 27.63 28.42
CA MET A 353 4.98 26.46 28.35
C MET A 353 5.97 26.53 27.16
N ALA A 354 5.50 26.90 25.97
CA ALA A 354 6.38 27.07 24.80
C ALA A 354 7.45 28.15 25.02
N ASN A 355 7.06 29.30 25.59
CA ASN A 355 8.00 30.37 25.94
C ASN A 355 9.04 29.93 27.00
N GLU A 356 8.64 29.13 27.99
CA GLU A 356 9.57 28.54 28.96
C GLU A 356 10.56 27.57 28.30
N CYS A 357 10.10 26.73 27.37
CA CYS A 357 10.98 25.86 26.57
C CYS A 357 12.02 26.68 25.81
N ILE A 358 11.62 27.75 25.11
CA ILE A 358 12.56 28.63 24.38
C ILE A 358 13.60 29.25 25.32
N LYS A 359 13.18 29.75 26.49
CA LYS A 359 14.11 30.35 27.47
C LYS A 359 15.15 29.33 27.95
N GLU A 360 14.71 28.13 28.28
CA GLU A 360 15.61 27.05 28.70
C GLU A 360 16.57 26.64 27.57
N LEU A 361 16.06 26.44 26.35
CA LEU A 361 16.87 26.08 25.20
C LEU A 361 17.90 27.18 24.86
N THR A 362 17.53 28.45 24.97
CA THR A 362 18.46 29.59 24.78
C THR A 362 19.66 29.50 25.74
N ILE A 363 19.42 29.12 27.00
CA ILE A 363 20.48 28.94 27.99
C ILE A 363 21.35 27.74 27.62
N LYS A 364 20.75 26.62 27.19
CA LYS A 364 21.48 25.43 26.73
C LYS A 364 22.41 25.77 25.56
N LEU A 365 21.90 26.44 24.52
CA LEU A 365 22.67 26.82 23.33
C LEU A 365 23.85 27.75 23.66
N LYS A 366 23.64 28.76 24.52
CA LYS A 366 24.73 29.66 24.96
C LYS A 366 25.84 28.93 25.71
N LYS A 367 25.49 27.94 26.55
CA LYS A 367 26.49 27.11 27.25
C LYS A 367 27.33 26.30 26.27
N THR A 368 26.72 25.73 25.23
CA THR A 368 27.45 25.00 24.19
C THR A 368 28.43 25.89 23.45
N SER A 369 28.06 27.12 23.08
CA SER A 369 28.97 28.07 22.41
C SER A 369 30.18 28.48 23.26
N LEU A 370 30.10 28.36 24.59
CA LEU A 370 31.20 28.65 25.52
C LEU A 370 32.16 27.47 25.72
N ILE A 371 31.79 26.25 25.30
CA ILE A 371 32.61 25.04 25.44
C ILE A 371 33.39 24.74 24.13
N VAL A 372 32.92 25.26 23.00
CA VAL A 372 33.51 25.04 21.66
C VAL A 372 34.50 26.15 21.25
N ASN A 373 34.59 27.22 22.05
CA ASN A 373 35.64 28.26 21.96
C ASN A 373 36.66 28.05 23.08
#